data_AF-A0A7C5RC27-F1
#
_entry.id   AF-A0A7C5RC27-F1
#
_cell.length_a   1.000
_cell.length_b   1.000
_cell.length_c   1.000
_cell.angle_alpha   90.00
_cell.angle_beta   90.00
_cell.angle_gamma   90.00
#
_symmetry.space_group_name_H-M   'P 1'
#
loop_
_entity.id
_entity.type
_entity.pdbx_description
1 polymer ?
#
loop_
_entity_poly.entity_id
_entity_poly.type
_entity_poly.pdbx_seq_one_letter_code
_entity_poly.pdbx_strand_id
1 'polypeptide(L)'
;MSKRIWGEYVRLVNAFGSEVEVLLRAPVEKVAEIGGPLLGRLISMMRRGQLQVIPGYDGVYGRLVLPEDLRPGRARRRSRGPADGQLDAFV
;
A
#
# COMPACT_ATOMS: atom_id res chain seq x y z
N MET A 1 0.44 -8.92 9.85
CA MET A 1 0.43 -7.55 9.28
C MET A 1 1.76 -6.85 9.64
N SER A 2 2.36 -6.07 8.74
CA SER A 2 3.59 -5.32 9.07
C SER A 2 3.33 -4.25 10.14
N LYS A 3 4.25 -4.09 11.10
CA LYS A 3 4.17 -3.04 12.15
C LYS A 3 4.04 -1.63 11.55
N ARG A 4 4.68 -1.40 10.39
CA ARG A 4 4.55 -0.14 9.65
C ARG A 4 3.11 0.08 9.17
N ILE A 5 2.52 -0.91 8.50
CA ILE A 5 1.15 -0.82 7.96
C ILE A 5 0.14 -0.60 9.09
N TRP A 6 0.29 -1.34 10.20
CA TRP A 6 -0.57 -1.18 11.36
C TRP A 6 -0.48 0.24 11.94
N GLY A 7 0.73 0.81 12.01
CA GLY A 7 0.94 2.19 12.43
C GLY A 7 0.24 3.20 11.53
N GLU A 8 0.31 3.04 10.20
CA GLU A 8 -0.42 3.91 9.25
C GLU A 8 -1.93 3.81 9.45
N TYR A 9 -2.45 2.59 9.54
CA TYR A 9 -3.87 2.32 9.75
C TYR A 9 -4.39 2.99 11.03
N VAL A 10 -3.71 2.77 12.16
CA VAL A 10 -4.11 3.35 13.45
C VAL A 10 -4.07 4.88 13.40
N ARG A 11 -3.07 5.49 12.74
CA ARG A 11 -3.01 6.96 12.60
C ARG A 11 -4.21 7.52 11.86
N LEU A 12 -4.61 6.90 10.75
CA LEU A 12 -5.77 7.32 9.97
C LEU A 12 -7.08 7.12 10.76
N VAL A 13 -7.28 5.94 11.34
CA VAL A 13 -8.49 5.65 12.11
C VAL A 13 -8.61 6.57 13.32
N ASN A 14 -7.54 6.85 14.05
CA ASN A 14 -7.58 7.79 15.17
C ASN A 14 -7.85 9.24 14.73
N ALA A 15 -7.37 9.65 13.54
CA ALA A 15 -7.60 10.99 13.04
C ALA A 15 -9.04 11.23 12.57
N PHE A 16 -9.70 10.20 12.03
CA PHE A 16 -11.06 10.32 11.47
C PHE A 16 -12.14 9.61 12.29
N GLY A 17 -11.76 8.91 13.36
CA GLY A 17 -12.65 8.21 14.29
C GLY A 17 -12.93 6.75 13.95
N SER A 18 -13.03 6.37 12.67
CA SER A 18 -13.25 4.98 12.26
C SER A 18 -12.73 4.68 10.86
N GLU A 19 -12.51 3.41 10.53
CA GLU A 19 -12.17 2.98 9.17
C GLU A 19 -13.25 3.38 8.15
N VAL A 20 -14.53 3.26 8.53
CA VAL A 20 -15.67 3.63 7.67
C VAL A 20 -15.61 5.13 7.33
N GLU A 21 -15.26 5.99 8.30
CA GLU A 21 -15.04 7.42 8.03
C GLU A 21 -13.90 7.63 7.04
N VAL A 22 -12.74 6.97 7.22
CA VAL A 22 -11.61 7.08 6.30
C VAL A 22 -12.01 6.67 4.88
N LEU A 23 -12.71 5.54 4.74
CA LEU A 23 -13.02 4.96 3.43
C LEU A 23 -14.14 5.71 2.71
N LEU A 24 -15.16 6.21 3.41
CA LEU A 24 -16.39 6.68 2.78
C LEU A 24 -16.63 8.19 2.85
N ARG A 25 -16.12 8.89 3.87
CA ARG A 25 -16.60 10.26 4.20
C ARG A 25 -15.49 11.30 4.38
N ALA A 26 -14.38 10.93 5.03
CA ALA A 26 -13.26 11.83 5.32
C ALA A 26 -12.82 12.61 4.08
N PRO A 27 -12.52 13.92 4.15
CA PRO A 27 -12.01 14.68 3.01
C PRO A 27 -10.75 14.04 2.44
N VAL A 28 -10.71 13.84 1.12
CA VAL A 28 -9.62 13.12 0.44
C VAL A 28 -8.28 13.83 0.66
N GLU A 29 -8.30 15.16 0.71
CA GLU A 29 -7.15 16.02 0.94
C GLU A 29 -6.55 15.76 2.33
N LYS A 30 -7.41 15.58 3.34
CA LYS A 30 -6.96 15.23 4.71
C LYS A 30 -6.42 13.82 4.80
N VAL A 31 -7.01 12.87 4.08
CA VAL A 31 -6.44 11.52 3.97
C VAL A 31 -5.06 11.56 3.30
N ALA A 32 -4.88 12.40 2.27
CA ALA A 32 -3.61 12.60 1.59
C ALA A 32 -2.54 13.25 2.48
N GLU A 33 -2.93 14.23 3.31
CA GLU A 33 -2.02 14.87 4.28
C GLU A 33 -1.46 13.85 5.29
N ILE A 34 -2.27 12.91 5.77
CA ILE A 34 -1.89 11.95 6.82
C ILE A 34 -1.21 10.69 6.25
N GLY A 35 -1.81 10.08 5.23
CA GLY A 35 -1.38 8.81 4.66
C GLY A 35 -0.61 8.93 3.35
N GLY A 36 -0.37 10.15 2.88
CA GLY A 36 0.37 10.46 1.66
C GLY A 36 -0.52 10.61 0.42
N PRO A 37 -0.01 11.32 -0.61
CA PRO A 37 -0.79 11.68 -1.80
C PRO A 37 -1.30 10.46 -2.58
N LEU A 38 -0.51 9.37 -2.60
CA LEU A 38 -0.89 8.11 -3.23
C LEU A 38 -2.17 7.52 -2.61
N LEU A 39 -2.23 7.49 -1.27
CA LEU A 39 -3.37 6.93 -0.56
C LEU A 39 -4.63 7.77 -0.77
N GLY A 40 -4.51 9.10 -0.67
CA GLY A 40 -5.62 10.00 -0.95
C GLY A 40 -6.18 9.78 -2.36
N ARG A 41 -5.31 9.69 -3.37
CA ARG A 41 -5.73 9.42 -4.74
C ARG A 41 -6.44 8.06 -4.89
N LEU A 42 -5.93 7.00 -4.26
CA LEU A 42 -6.57 5.68 -4.28
C LEU A 42 -7.96 5.69 -3.62
N ILE A 43 -8.11 6.34 -2.47
CA ILE A 43 -9.41 6.51 -1.79
C ILE A 43 -10.38 7.29 -2.68
N SER A 44 -9.90 8.36 -3.31
CA SER A 44 -10.67 9.17 -4.25
C SER A 44 -11.18 8.34 -5.43
N MET A 45 -10.32 7.53 -6.05
CA MET A 45 -10.70 6.64 -7.15
C MET A 45 -11.67 5.54 -6.71
N MET A 46 -11.46 4.97 -5.51
CA MET A 46 -12.32 3.96 -4.93
C MET A 46 -13.74 4.49 -4.75
N ARG A 47 -13.90 5.66 -4.11
CA ARG A 47 -15.21 6.29 -3.87
C ARG A 47 -15.96 6.64 -5.16
N ARG A 48 -15.24 6.94 -6.24
CA ARG A 48 -15.81 7.23 -7.56
C ARG A 48 -16.03 5.99 -8.44
N GLY A 49 -15.70 4.79 -7.97
CA GLY A 49 -15.80 3.56 -8.77
C GLY A 49 -14.84 3.53 -9.98
N GLN A 50 -13.71 4.24 -9.90
CA GLN A 50 -12.75 4.37 -11.01
C GLN A 50 -11.57 3.40 -10.92
N LEU A 51 -11.53 2.56 -9.89
CA LEU A 51 -10.52 1.52 -9.78
C LEU A 51 -10.88 0.35 -10.68
N GLN A 52 -9.94 -0.08 -11.52
CA GLN A 52 -10.10 -1.28 -12.32
C GLN A 52 -9.92 -2.52 -11.44
N VAL A 53 -10.89 -3.42 -11.49
CA VAL A 53 -10.87 -4.69 -10.76
C VAL A 53 -11.02 -5.82 -11.78
N ILE A 54 -10.12 -6.79 -11.72
CA ILE A 54 -10.29 -8.06 -12.42
C ILE A 54 -11.18 -8.94 -11.52
N PRO A 55 -12.35 -9.40 -12.00
CA PRO A 55 -13.26 -10.18 -11.18
C PRO A 55 -12.62 -11.51 -10.75
N GLY A 56 -13.06 -12.00 -9.59
CA GLY A 56 -12.74 -13.33 -9.11
C GLY A 56 -13.66 -14.40 -9.72
N TYR A 57 -13.38 -15.67 -9.45
CA TYR A 57 -14.18 -16.81 -9.89
C TYR A 57 -14.00 -17.99 -8.92
N ASP A 58 -15.02 -18.84 -8.75
CA ASP A 58 -14.97 -20.12 -8.03
C ASP A 58 -14.18 -20.14 -6.71
N GLY A 59 -14.43 -19.15 -5.85
CA GLY A 59 -13.76 -19.02 -4.53
C GLY A 59 -12.43 -18.26 -4.56
N VAL A 60 -11.97 -17.81 -5.73
CA VAL A 60 -10.82 -16.90 -5.88
C VAL A 60 -11.28 -15.45 -5.82
N TYR A 61 -10.67 -14.65 -4.94
CA TYR A 61 -10.91 -13.21 -4.88
C TYR A 61 -10.45 -12.49 -6.16
N GLY A 62 -11.18 -11.44 -6.53
CA GLY A 62 -10.76 -10.52 -7.58
C GLY A 62 -9.47 -9.78 -7.24
N ARG A 63 -8.90 -9.10 -8.22
CA ARG A 63 -7.63 -8.37 -8.08
C ARG A 63 -7.81 -6.91 -8.46
N LEU A 64 -7.29 -6.04 -7.61
CA LEU A 64 -7.19 -4.62 -7.91
C LEU A 64 -6.06 -4.37 -8.91
N VAL A 65 -6.34 -3.67 -9.99
CA VAL A 65 -5.33 -3.21 -10.95
C VAL A 65 -4.93 -1.80 -10.56
N LEU A 66 -3.68 -1.64 -10.09
CA LEU A 66 -3.13 -0.33 -9.77
C LEU A 66 -2.69 0.40 -11.05
N PRO A 67 -3.14 1.64 -11.27
CA PRO A 67 -2.63 2.51 -12.33
C PRO A 67 -1.10 2.59 -12.31
N GLU A 68 -0.48 2.66 -13.49
CA GLU A 68 0.99 2.61 -13.62
C GLU A 68 1.69 3.74 -12.85
N ASP A 69 1.09 4.93 -12.89
CA ASP A 69 1.55 6.13 -12.20
C ASP A 69 1.31 6.09 -10.67
N LEU A 70 0.56 5.09 -10.19
CA LEU A 70 0.37 4.80 -8.77
C LEU A 70 1.24 3.65 -8.27
N ARG A 71 2.04 3.02 -9.15
CA ARG A 71 2.96 1.98 -8.72
C ARG A 71 4.13 2.63 -7.97
N PRO A 72 4.46 2.19 -6.75
CA PRO A 72 5.66 2.66 -6.09
C PRO A 72 6.85 2.33 -6.99
N GLY A 73 7.61 3.34 -7.40
CA GLY A 73 8.83 3.16 -8.18
C GLY A 73 9.67 2.08 -7.50
N ARG A 74 10.02 1.01 -8.23
CA ARG A 74 10.79 -0.13 -7.72
C ARG A 74 11.87 0.40 -6.78
N ALA A 75 11.67 0.23 -5.47
CA ALA A 75 12.69 0.57 -4.50
C ALA A 75 13.92 -0.21 -4.94
N ARG A 76 14.99 0.51 -5.32
CA ARG A 76 16.28 -0.10 -5.66
C ARG A 76 16.53 -1.15 -4.59
N ARG A 77 16.60 -2.42 -4.99
CA ARG A 77 17.12 -3.50 -4.15
C ARG A 77 18.39 -2.92 -3.53
N ARG A 78 18.36 -2.64 -2.22
CA ARG A 78 19.61 -2.35 -1.50
C ARG A 78 20.44 -3.61 -1.71
N SER A 79 21.44 -3.53 -2.57
CA SER A 79 22.52 -4.49 -2.62
C SER A 79 23.11 -4.54 -1.21
N ARG A 80 22.68 -5.52 -0.40
CA ARG A 80 23.57 -6.05 0.62
C ARG A 80 24.77 -6.56 -0.20
N GLY A 81 25.88 -5.84 -0.11
CA GLY A 81 27.15 -6.36 -0.59
C GLY A 81 27.42 -7.72 0.08
N PRO A 82 28.17 -8.62 -0.57
CA PRO A 82 28.48 -9.90 0.03
C PRO A 82 29.26 -9.63 1.32
N ALA A 83 28.65 -9.96 2.45
CA ALA A 83 29.38 -10.30 3.64
C ALA A 83 29.80 -11.77 3.48
N ASP A 84 30.98 -12.08 3.99
CA ASP A 84 31.48 -13.43 4.23
C ASP A 84 32.13 -14.10 3.02
N GLY A 85 33.29 -13.55 2.63
CA GLY A 85 34.33 -14.31 1.97
C GLY A 85 35.39 -14.75 2.97
N GLN A 86 35.16 -15.85 3.69
CA GLN A 86 36.26 -16.72 4.10
C GLN A 86 35.80 -18.16 4.41
N LEU A 87 36.55 -19.08 3.77
CA LEU A 87 36.77 -20.48 4.10
C LEU A 87 35.63 -21.46 3.78
N ASP A 88 35.76 -22.13 2.63
CA ASP A 88 35.60 -23.58 2.51
C ASP A 88 36.06 -24.04 1.12
N ALA A 89 37.26 -24.62 1.03
CA ALA A 89 37.59 -25.70 0.09
C ALA A 89 39.00 -26.24 0.39
N PHE A 90 39.01 -27.44 0.96
CA PHE A 90 40.13 -28.37 0.89
C PHE A 90 40.45 -28.67 -0.58
N VAL A 91 41.66 -28.33 -1.04
CA VAL A 91 42.64 -29.11 -1.84
C VAL A 91 43.97 -28.36 -1.79
#